data_AF-A0A521UNX4-F1
#
_entry.id   AF-A0A521UNX4-F1
#
_cell.length_a   1.000
_cell.length_b   1.000
_cell.length_c   1.000
_cell.angle_alpha   90.00
_cell.angle_beta   90.00
_cell.angle_gamma   90.00
#
_symmetry.space_group_name_H-M   'P 1'
#
loop_
_entity.id
_entity.type
_entity.pdbx_description
1 polymer ?
#
loop_
_entity_poly.entity_id
_entity_poly.type
_entity_poly.pdbx_seq_one_letter_code
_entity_poly.pdbx_strand_id
1 'polypeptide(L)'
;MTRSRPGGVASRTRPHGGMFVWVTLPGYMDTEEIYWKAIERKVAFVPGKFFHVDGSGKNTMRLNFSSTDVDKLVDAIERLAKAIRSAAP
;
A
#
# COMPACT_ATOMS: atom_id res chain seq x y z
N MET A 1 -1.45 -7.52 -15.93
CA MET A 1 -1.34 -8.86 -15.31
C MET A 1 -0.80 -8.74 -13.89
N THR A 2 -1.68 -8.86 -12.89
CA THR A 2 -1.33 -8.86 -11.46
C THR A 2 -0.90 -10.26 -11.07
N ARG A 3 0.41 -10.50 -10.89
CA ARG A 3 0.90 -11.82 -10.44
C ARG A 3 0.90 -11.84 -8.92
N SER A 4 -0.10 -12.48 -8.33
CA SER A 4 -0.09 -12.89 -6.93
C SER A 4 1.10 -13.85 -6.71
N ARG A 5 1.94 -13.61 -5.69
CA ARG A 5 2.86 -14.65 -5.22
C ARG A 5 2.02 -15.68 -4.45
N PRO A 6 2.11 -16.98 -4.75
CA PRO A 6 1.56 -18.01 -3.87
C PRO A 6 2.28 -17.89 -2.52
N GLY A 7 1.54 -17.54 -1.47
CA GLY A 7 2.07 -17.25 -0.13
C GLY A 7 2.23 -15.76 0.23
N GLY A 8 1.87 -14.84 -0.67
CA GLY A 8 2.05 -13.39 -0.48
C GLY A 8 0.80 -12.67 0.01
N VAL A 9 0.88 -12.13 1.22
CA VAL A 9 -0.13 -11.32 1.94
C VAL A 9 -0.50 -10.00 1.21
N ALA A 10 0.00 -9.72 0.00
CA ALA A 10 -0.31 -8.52 -0.76
C ALA A 10 0.00 -8.71 -2.26
N SER A 11 -0.79 -8.06 -3.13
CA SER A 11 -0.54 -7.98 -4.58
C SER A 11 -0.35 -6.53 -5.03
N ARG A 12 0.36 -6.31 -6.13
CA ARG A 12 0.60 -4.97 -6.67
C ARG A 12 0.51 -4.92 -8.19
N THR A 13 0.16 -3.76 -8.72
CA THR A 13 0.31 -3.45 -10.15
C THR A 13 1.79 -3.27 -10.52
N ARG A 14 2.10 -3.55 -11.78
CA ARG A 14 3.41 -3.28 -12.40
C ARG A 14 3.20 -2.25 -13.51
N PRO A 15 3.29 -0.96 -13.19
CA PRO A 15 3.14 0.07 -14.21
C PRO A 15 4.33 0.02 -15.19
N HIS A 16 4.04 0.19 -16.48
CA HIS A 16 5.06 0.42 -17.52
C HIS A 16 5.38 1.92 -17.69
N GLY A 17 4.70 2.78 -16.93
CA GLY A 17 4.85 4.24 -16.90
C GLY A 17 3.90 4.87 -15.88
N GLY A 18 4.07 6.16 -15.60
CA GLY A 18 3.28 6.91 -14.61
C GLY A 18 3.98 7.07 -13.25
N MET A 19 3.22 7.47 -12.24
CA MET A 19 3.74 7.88 -10.92
C MET A 19 3.27 7.02 -9.75
N PHE A 20 2.42 6.02 -10.03
CA PHE A 20 1.69 5.30 -8.98
C PHE A 20 1.78 3.79 -9.10
N VAL A 21 1.87 3.12 -7.95
CA VAL A 21 1.65 1.68 -7.80
C VAL A 21 0.40 1.47 -6.97
N TRP A 22 -0.53 0.69 -7.50
CA TRP A 22 -1.67 0.18 -6.77
C TRP A 22 -1.31 -1.11 -6.03
N VAL A 23 -1.67 -1.21 -4.75
CA VAL A 23 -1.45 -2.37 -3.90
C VAL A 23 -2.79 -2.85 -3.35
N THR A 24 -2.99 -4.17 -3.33
CA THR A 24 -4.17 -4.85 -2.78
C THR A 24 -3.72 -5.84 -1.71
N LEU A 25 -4.13 -5.59 -0.47
CA LEU A 25 -3.93 -6.45 0.71
C LEU A 25 -5.05 -7.49 0.80
N PRO A 26 -5.01 -8.45 1.75
CA PRO A 26 -6.07 -9.41 1.94
C PRO A 26 -7.34 -8.70 2.40
N GLY A 27 -8.51 -9.24 2.06
CA GLY A 27 -9.80 -8.55 2.26
C GLY A 27 -10.14 -8.21 3.72
N TYR A 28 -9.50 -8.86 4.70
CA TYR A 28 -9.70 -8.58 6.12
C TYR A 28 -8.93 -7.37 6.64
N MET A 29 -8.01 -6.78 5.85
CA MET A 29 -7.23 -5.62 6.27
C MET A 29 -7.89 -4.30 5.86
N ASP A 30 -7.82 -3.30 6.74
CA ASP A 30 -8.19 -1.92 6.43
C ASP A 30 -6.96 -1.04 6.22
N THR A 31 -6.83 -0.46 5.02
CA THR A 31 -5.70 0.41 4.67
C THR A 31 -5.76 1.78 5.32
N GLU A 32 -6.92 2.23 5.82
CA GLU A 32 -7.01 3.45 6.63
C GLU A 32 -6.40 3.24 8.02
N GLU A 33 -6.64 2.10 8.66
CA GLU A 33 -6.00 1.77 9.93
C GLU A 33 -4.48 1.64 9.77
N ILE A 34 -4.05 1.00 8.68
CA ILE A 34 -2.63 0.91 8.33
C ILE A 34 -2.04 2.30 8.05
N TYR A 35 -2.82 3.22 7.45
CA TYR A 35 -2.36 4.58 7.16
C TYR A 35 -1.96 5.32 8.42
N TRP A 36 -2.78 5.28 9.48
CA TRP A 36 -2.44 5.91 10.75
C TRP A 36 -1.14 5.35 11.35
N LYS A 37 -0.96 4.02 11.34
CA LYS A 37 0.29 3.36 11.78
C LYS A 37 1.49 3.68 10.88
N ALA A 38 1.27 3.95 9.60
CA ALA A 38 2.33 4.33 8.66
C ALA A 38 2.77 5.77 8.88
N ILE A 39 1.84 6.68 9.20
CA ILE A 39 2.13 8.08 9.53
C ILE A 39 3.03 8.19 10.77
N GLU A 40 2.79 7.39 11.80
CA GLU A 40 3.69 7.29 12.98
C GLU A 40 5.13 6.90 12.58
N ARG A 41 5.29 6.17 11.47
CA ARG A 41 6.58 5.75 10.91
C ARG A 41 7.09 6.70 9.82
N LYS A 42 6.48 7.88 9.67
CA LYS A 42 6.81 8.90 8.66
C LYS A 42 6.61 8.42 7.22
N VAL A 43 5.61 7.58 6.98
CA VAL A 43 5.21 7.11 5.65
C VAL A 43 3.77 7.50 5.37
N ALA A 44 3.54 8.21 4.28
CA ALA A 44 2.21 8.60 3.82
C ALA A 44 1.86 7.90 2.49
N PHE A 45 0.62 7.44 2.36
CA PHE A 45 0.05 6.90 1.14
C PHE A 45 -1.45 7.25 1.07
N VAL A 46 -2.13 6.94 -0.04
CA VAL A 46 -3.58 7.20 -0.13
C VAL A 46 -4.35 5.89 0.02
N PRO A 47 -5.21 5.72 1.04
CA PRO A 47 -6.12 4.59 1.15
C PRO A 47 -7.03 4.48 -0.08
N GLY A 48 -7.24 3.26 -0.55
CA GLY A 48 -7.91 2.97 -1.81
C GLY A 48 -9.43 3.18 -1.77
N LYS A 49 -10.03 3.17 -0.57
CA LYS A 49 -11.45 3.47 -0.37
C LYS A 49 -11.88 4.82 -0.94
N PHE A 50 -10.98 5.81 -0.98
CA PHE A 50 -11.27 7.14 -1.52
C PHE A 50 -11.42 7.14 -3.06
N PHE A 51 -11.05 6.05 -3.73
CA PHE A 51 -11.21 5.87 -5.17
C PHE A 51 -12.42 4.99 -5.55
N HIS A 52 -13.16 4.46 -4.57
CA HIS A 52 -14.27 3.55 -4.78
C HIS A 52 -15.56 4.15 -4.23
N VAL A 53 -16.48 4.52 -5.13
CA VAL A 53 -17.76 5.17 -4.76
C VAL A 53 -18.78 4.21 -4.14
N ASP A 54 -18.58 2.91 -4.31
CA ASP A 54 -19.44 1.83 -3.82
C ASP A 54 -19.05 1.33 -2.41
N GLY A 55 -18.05 1.96 -1.77
CA GLY A 55 -17.55 1.56 -0.46
C GLY A 55 -16.61 0.35 -0.47
N SER A 56 -16.24 -0.16 -1.65
CA SER A 56 -15.22 -1.20 -1.80
C SER A 56 -13.80 -0.63 -1.67
N GLY A 57 -12.77 -1.47 -1.85
CA GLY A 57 -11.38 -1.00 -1.87
C GLY A 57 -10.75 -0.67 -0.50
N LYS A 58 -11.39 -1.05 0.61
CA LYS A 58 -10.82 -0.87 1.98
C LYS A 58 -9.44 -1.52 2.15
N ASN A 59 -9.22 -2.66 1.50
CA ASN A 59 -7.95 -3.40 1.49
C ASN A 59 -6.96 -2.92 0.40
N THR A 60 -7.21 -1.80 -0.26
CA THR A 60 -6.36 -1.32 -1.37
C THR A 60 -5.72 0.02 -1.03
N MET A 61 -4.57 0.32 -1.63
CA MET A 61 -3.87 1.61 -1.43
C MET A 61 -3.11 2.03 -2.68
N ARG A 62 -2.89 3.34 -2.81
CA ARG A 62 -2.11 3.95 -3.88
C ARG A 62 -0.79 4.51 -3.33
N LEU A 63 0.31 4.00 -3.85
CA LEU A 63 1.67 4.47 -3.54
C LEU A 63 2.14 5.41 -4.66
N ASN A 64 2.67 6.57 -4.32
CA ASN A 64 3.35 7.47 -5.25
C ASN A 64 4.87 7.31 -5.10
N PHE A 65 5.60 7.24 -6.20
CA PHE A 65 7.06 7.13 -6.20
C PHE A 65 7.76 8.23 -7.03
N SER A 66 7.02 9.20 -7.57
CA SER A 66 7.55 10.15 -8.56
C SER A 66 8.53 11.18 -7.99
N SER A 67 8.44 11.50 -6.70
CA SER A 67 9.24 12.55 -6.05
C SER A 67 10.14 12.04 -4.93
N THR A 68 10.38 10.73 -4.86
CA THR A 68 11.14 10.10 -3.76
C THR A 68 12.41 9.45 -4.30
N ASP A 69 13.55 9.77 -3.70
CA ASP A 69 14.84 9.13 -4.00
C ASP A 69 14.76 7.63 -3.74
N VAL A 70 15.51 6.82 -4.50
CA VAL A 70 15.46 5.35 -4.43
C VAL A 70 15.74 4.85 -3.01
N ASP A 71 16.75 5.38 -2.33
CA ASP A 71 17.12 4.96 -0.97
C ASP A 71 16.01 5.26 0.04
N LYS A 72 15.37 6.42 -0.08
CA LYS A 72 14.22 6.81 0.76
C LYS A 72 13.01 5.95 0.46
N LEU A 73 12.81 5.56 -0.80
CA LEU A 73 11.72 4.68 -1.19
C LEU A 73 11.88 3.29 -0.58
N VAL A 74 13.09 2.72 -0.59
CA VAL A 74 13.38 1.43 0.04
C VAL A 74 13.08 1.47 1.54
N ASP A 75 13.59 2.46 2.26
CA ASP A 75 13.32 2.65 3.69
C ASP A 75 11.82 2.89 3.98
N ALA A 76 11.13 3.69 3.17
CA ALA A 76 9.70 3.91 3.29
C ALA A 76 8.89 2.60 3.11
N ILE A 77 9.26 1.76 2.14
CA ILE A 77 8.62 0.47 1.92
C ILE A 77 8.86 -0.49 3.09
N GLU A 78 10.05 -0.50 3.68
CA GLU A 78 10.33 -1.30 4.89
C GLU A 78 9.48 -0.87 6.08
N ARG A 79 9.36 0.45 6.30
CA ARG A 79 8.51 1.02 7.35
C ARG A 79 7.04 0.74 7.12
N LEU A 80 6.57 0.83 5.88
CA LEU A 80 5.22 0.44 5.49
C LEU A 80 4.97 -1.05 5.77
N ALA A 81 5.92 -1.92 5.44
CA ALA A 81 5.82 -3.35 5.74
C ALA A 81 5.72 -3.62 7.25
N LYS A 82 6.43 -2.85 8.08
CA LYS A 82 6.28 -2.90 9.55
C LYS A 82 4.89 -2.44 10.00
N ALA A 83 4.34 -1.36 9.42
CA ALA A 83 2.98 -0.89 9.71
C ALA A 83 1.93 -1.95 9.38
N ILE A 84 2.01 -2.55 8.18
CA ILE A 84 1.10 -3.61 7.74
C ILE A 84 1.16 -4.82 8.69
N ARG A 85 2.36 -5.27 9.07
CA ARG A 85 2.51 -6.39 10.01
C ARG A 85 1.93 -6.09 11.39
N SER A 86 2.03 -4.84 11.86
CA SER A 86 1.42 -4.45 13.14
C SER A 86 -0.10 -4.26 13.09
N ALA A 87 -0.69 -4.24 11.89
CA ALA A 87 -2.13 -4.19 11.67
C ALA A 87 -2.72 -5.53 11.28
N ALA A 88 -1.89 -6.50 10.89
CA ALA A 88 -2.33 -7.87 10.71
C ALA A 88 -2.71 -8.44 12.09
N PRO A 89 -3.86 -9.15 12.19
CA PRO A 89 -4.20 -9.93 13.37
C PRO A 89 -3.21 -11.06 13.63
#